data_AF-A0AAF0U6T9-F1
#
_entry.id   AF-A0AAF0U6T9-F1
#
_cell.length_a   1.000
_cell.length_b   1.000
_cell.length_c   1.000
_cell.angle_alpha   90.00
_cell.angle_beta   90.00
_cell.angle_gamma   90.00
#
_symmetry.space_group_name_H-M   'P 1'
#
loop_
_entity.id
_entity.type
_entity.pdbx_description
1 polymer ?
#
loop_
_entity_poly.entity_id
_entity_poly.type
_entity_poly.pdbx_seq_one_letter_code
_entity_poly.pdbx_strand_id
1 'polypeptide(L)'
;MPQRASQAIESWNNEGSSSTDQSRWRIVPTVIWWTIWKERNMRCFESISSPLHRIKINCIITFCYWCSSEYVNDPIAIIDILFFLLT
;
A
#
# COMPACT_ATOMS: atom_id res chain seq x y z
N MET A 1 5.28 8.60 -17.24
CA MET A 1 5.58 7.37 -16.48
C MET A 1 7.04 7.40 -16.06
N PRO A 2 7.37 7.06 -14.80
CA PRO A 2 8.75 7.00 -14.34
C PRO A 2 9.53 5.96 -15.16
N GLN A 3 10.75 6.30 -15.60
CA GLN A 3 11.61 5.39 -16.35
C GLN A 3 12.51 4.55 -15.44
N ARG A 4 12.68 4.97 -14.19
CA ARG A 4 13.53 4.32 -13.18
C ARG A 4 12.77 4.17 -11.88
N ALA A 5 13.12 3.15 -11.10
CA ALA A 5 12.57 2.95 -9.76
C ALA A 5 12.81 4.17 -8.87
N SER A 6 13.96 4.84 -8.98
CA SER A 6 14.25 6.07 -8.24
C SER A 6 13.26 7.20 -8.57
N GLN A 7 12.94 7.40 -9.84
CA GLN A 7 11.94 8.39 -10.27
C GLN A 7 10.55 8.04 -9.76
N ALA A 8 10.20 6.74 -9.73
CA ALA A 8 8.93 6.30 -9.20
C ALA A 8 8.81 6.57 -7.69
N ILE A 9 9.89 6.28 -6.94
CA ILE A 9 9.97 6.56 -5.50
C ILE A 9 9.96 8.07 -5.23
N GLU A 10 10.66 8.86 -6.03
CA GLU A 10 10.66 10.32 -5.92
C GLU A 10 9.26 10.91 -6.16
N SER A 11 8.60 10.51 -7.25
CA SER A 11 7.21 10.89 -7.50
C SER A 11 6.29 10.47 -6.36
N TRP A 12 6.47 9.26 -5.82
CA TRP A 12 5.68 8.77 -4.68
C TRP A 12 5.87 9.62 -3.42
N ASN A 13 7.11 9.96 -3.09
CA ASN A 13 7.43 10.77 -1.93
C ASN A 13 6.89 12.20 -2.07
N ASN A 14 6.89 12.74 -3.30
CA ASN A 14 6.33 14.06 -3.58
C ASN A 14 4.81 14.08 -3.38
N GLU A 15 4.09 13.07 -3.87
CA GLU A 15 2.64 12.93 -3.61
C GLU A 15 2.33 12.79 -2.11
N GLY A 16 3.19 12.06 -1.38
CA GLY A 16 3.07 11.87 0.06
C GLY A 16 3.42 13.07 0.92
N SER A 17 3.93 14.16 0.34
CA SER A 17 4.34 15.34 1.10
C SER A 17 3.18 15.98 1.86
N SER A 18 1.95 15.79 1.37
CA SER A 18 0.69 16.23 1.99
C SER A 18 0.08 15.23 2.97
N SER A 19 0.63 14.02 3.08
CA SER A 19 0.10 13.00 3.98
C SER A 19 0.26 13.39 5.43
N THR A 20 -0.72 13.01 6.24
CA THR A 20 -0.76 13.28 7.68
C THR A 20 0.38 12.54 8.41
N ASP A 21 0.79 11.38 7.88
CA ASP A 21 1.91 10.59 8.37
C ASP A 21 2.84 10.17 7.24
N GLN A 22 3.89 10.97 7.00
CA GLN A 22 4.90 10.68 5.98
C GLN A 22 5.67 9.37 6.22
N SER A 23 5.81 8.94 7.48
CA SER A 23 6.53 7.70 7.79
C SER A 23 5.73 6.50 7.29
N ARG A 24 4.42 6.51 7.52
CA ARG A 24 3.49 5.48 7.04
C ARG A 24 3.24 5.58 5.55
N TRP A 25 3.24 6.77 4.97
CA TRP A 25 3.13 6.95 3.52
C TRP A 25 4.23 6.17 2.75
N ARG A 26 5.46 6.14 3.30
CA ARG A 26 6.58 5.41 2.71
C ARG A 26 6.39 3.88 2.72
N ILE A 27 5.48 3.36 3.54
CA ILE A 27 5.16 1.93 3.60
C ILE A 27 4.24 1.52 2.44
N VAL A 28 3.42 2.45 1.94
CA VAL A 28 2.36 2.18 0.95
C VAL A 28 2.87 1.51 -0.33
N PRO A 29 3.97 1.96 -0.99
CA PRO A 29 4.49 1.29 -2.19
C PRO A 29 4.84 -0.17 -1.94
N THR A 30 5.46 -0.45 -0.79
CA THR A 30 5.88 -1.79 -0.40
C THR A 30 4.68 -2.70 -0.17
N VAL A 31 3.61 -2.17 0.43
CA VAL A 31 2.37 -2.94 0.65
C VAL A 31 1.67 -3.22 -0.69
N ILE A 32 1.56 -2.24 -1.58
CA ILE A 32 0.99 -2.43 -2.92
C ILE A 32 1.78 -3.50 -3.67
N TRP A 33 3.11 -3.36 -3.71
CA TRP A 33 4.00 -4.32 -4.34
C TRP A 33 3.82 -5.73 -3.78
N TRP A 34 3.85 -5.87 -2.46
CA TRP A 34 3.69 -7.16 -1.78
C TRP A 34 2.35 -7.81 -2.09
N THR A 35 1.27 -7.03 -2.09
CA THR A 35 -0.08 -7.55 -2.33
C THR A 35 -0.26 -8.00 -3.77
N ILE A 36 0.26 -7.24 -4.74
CA ILE A 36 0.26 -7.61 -6.17
C ILE A 36 1.14 -8.85 -6.40
N TRP A 37 2.31 -8.92 -5.77
CA TRP A 37 3.20 -10.06 -5.87
C TRP A 37 2.54 -11.35 -5.37
N LYS A 38 1.87 -11.31 -4.21
CA LYS A 38 1.09 -12.45 -3.70
C LYS A 38 -0.02 -12.87 -4.66
N GLU A 39 -0.81 -11.93 -5.18
CA GLU A 39 -1.87 -12.21 -6.14
C GLU A 39 -1.32 -12.84 -7.44
N ARG A 40 -0.20 -12.33 -7.97
CA ARG A 40 0.45 -12.92 -9.14
C ARG A 40 0.89 -14.36 -8.88
N ASN A 41 1.47 -14.64 -7.72
CA ASN A 41 1.90 -15.98 -7.37
C ASN A 41 0.72 -16.94 -7.22
N MET A 42 -0.36 -16.53 -6.54
CA MET A 42 -1.57 -17.35 -6.44
C MET A 42 -2.15 -17.68 -7.83
N ARG A 43 -2.16 -16.70 -8.75
CA ARG A 43 -2.62 -16.94 -10.13
C ARG A 43 -1.72 -17.91 -10.88
N CYS A 44 -0.40 -17.75 -10.79
CA CYS A 44 0.56 -18.54 -11.55
C CYS A 44 0.76 -19.96 -11.01
N PHE A 45 0.76 -20.13 -9.69
CA PHE A 45 1.14 -21.40 -9.05
C PHE A 45 -0.06 -22.16 -8.47
N GLU A 46 -1.14 -21.47 -8.13
CA GLU A 46 -2.33 -22.08 -7.50
C GLU A 46 -3.57 -22.00 -8.41
N SER A 47 -3.49 -21.30 -9.54
CA SER A 47 -4.62 -21.01 -10.43
C SER A 47 -5.78 -20.28 -9.74
N ILE A 48 -5.49 -19.58 -8.64
CA ILE A 48 -6.46 -18.80 -7.88
C ILE A 48 -6.35 -17.34 -8.31
N SER A 49 -7.48 -16.74 -8.72
CA SER A 49 -7.56 -15.32 -9.04
C SER A 49 -8.59 -14.63 -8.14
N SER A 50 -8.16 -13.59 -7.45
CA SER A 50 -9.03 -12.74 -6.64
C SER A 50 -9.62 -11.60 -7.46
N PRO A 51 -10.86 -11.20 -7.19
CA PRO A 51 -11.42 -9.96 -7.73
C PRO A 51 -10.68 -8.74 -7.17
N LEU A 52 -10.67 -7.63 -7.92
CA LEU A 52 -9.91 -6.41 -7.57
C LEU A 52 -10.26 -5.87 -6.17
N HIS A 53 -11.54 -5.89 -5.78
CA HIS A 53 -11.95 -5.41 -4.45
C HIS A 53 -11.27 -6.21 -3.32
N ARG A 54 -11.08 -7.52 -3.50
CA ARG A 54 -10.43 -8.39 -2.51
C ARG A 54 -8.94 -8.10 -2.44
N ILE A 55 -8.31 -7.79 -3.58
CA ILE A 55 -6.90 -7.36 -3.63
C ILE A 55 -6.72 -6.03 -2.89
N LYS A 56 -7.61 -5.05 -3.11
CA LYS A 56 -7.61 -3.76 -2.39
C LYS A 56 -7.77 -3.95 -0.88
N ILE A 57 -8.73 -4.77 -0.45
CA ILE A 57 -8.93 -5.10 0.97
C ILE A 57 -7.68 -5.76 1.57
N ASN A 58 -7.08 -6.72 0.86
CA ASN A 58 -5.84 -7.37 1.32
C ASN A 58 -4.67 -6.38 1.45
N CYS A 59 -4.61 -5.37 0.56
CA CYS A 59 -3.63 -4.30 0.61
C CYS A 59 -3.82 -3.47 1.89
N ILE A 60 -5.05 -3.04 2.19
CA ILE A 60 -5.40 -2.28 3.39
C ILE A 60 -5.09 -3.08 4.66
N ILE A 61 -5.51 -4.34 4.73
CA ILE A 61 -5.24 -5.21 5.89
C ILE A 61 -3.73 -5.37 6.11
N THR A 62 -2.97 -5.57 5.03
CA THR A 62 -1.51 -5.70 5.12
C THR A 62 -0.88 -4.39 5.60
N PHE A 63 -1.33 -3.23 5.09
CA PHE A 63 -0.86 -1.92 5.54
C PHE A 63 -1.13 -1.71 7.02
N CYS A 64 -2.36 -1.94 7.48
CA CYS A 64 -2.72 -1.83 8.89
C CYS A 64 -1.89 -2.78 9.75
N TYR A 65 -1.70 -4.03 9.32
CA TYR A 65 -0.88 -5.00 10.03
C TYR A 65 0.58 -4.54 10.18
N TRP A 66 1.18 -3.99 9.13
CA TRP A 66 2.56 -3.48 9.18
C TRP A 66 2.68 -2.19 10.01
N CYS A 67 1.67 -1.33 9.97
CA CYS A 67 1.62 -0.13 10.82
C CYS A 67 1.38 -0.45 12.29
N SER A 68 0.61 -1.51 12.60
CA SER A 68 0.30 -1.93 13.98
C SER A 68 1.52 -2.46 14.77
N SER A 69 2.67 -2.65 14.12
CA SER A 69 3.94 -2.84 14.83
C SER A 69 4.36 -1.59 15.63
N GLU A 70 3.79 -0.43 15.31
CA GLU A 70 3.97 0.83 16.03
C GLU A 70 2.59 1.27 16.57
N TYR A 71 2.46 1.41 17.89
CA TYR A 71 1.20 1.78 18.56
C TYR A 71 0.43 2.87 17.78
N VAL A 72 -0.76 2.52 17.26
CA VAL A 72 -1.66 3.49 16.60
C VAL A 72 -2.32 4.32 17.69
N ASN A 73 -1.63 5.39 18.13
CA ASN A 73 -2.20 6.33 19.11
C ASN A 73 -3.25 7.26 18.48
N ASP A 74 -3.32 7.33 17.15
CA ASP A 74 -4.32 8.14 16.46
C ASP A 74 -4.79 7.49 15.14
N PRO A 75 -6.00 6.89 15.11
CA PRO A 75 -6.60 6.36 13.89
C PRO A 75 -6.81 7.42 12.79
N ILE A 76 -6.90 8.71 13.15
CA ILE A 76 -7.11 9.80 12.21
C ILE A 76 -5.88 9.99 11.31
N ALA A 77 -4.69 9.71 11.83
CA ALA A 77 -3.41 9.92 11.13
C ALA A 77 -3.18 9.02 9.91
N ILE A 78 -4.03 8.00 9.68
CA ILE A 78 -3.93 7.11 8.51
C ILE A 78 -5.14 7.18 7.59
N ILE A 79 -6.15 8.00 7.89
CA ILE A 79 -7.41 8.04 7.14
C ILE A 79 -7.18 8.43 5.68
N ASP A 80 -6.34 9.43 5.44
CA ASP A 80 -5.91 9.86 4.11
C ASP A 80 -5.25 8.73 3.31
N ILE A 81 -4.38 7.95 3.97
CA ILE A 81 -3.72 6.79 3.37
C ILE A 81 -4.73 5.68 3.04
N LEU A 82 -5.68 5.42 3.94
CA LEU A 82 -6.73 4.42 3.72
C LEU A 82 -7.65 4.83 2.57
N PHE A 83 -8.02 6.11 2.47
CA PHE A 83 -8.79 6.64 1.34
C PHE A 83 -8.05 6.45 0.01
N PHE A 84 -6.74 6.74 -0.01
CA PHE A 84 -5.91 6.51 -1.20
C PHE A 84 -5.91 5.04 -1.62
N LEU A 85 -5.80 4.09 -0.68
CA LEU A 85 -5.83 2.65 -1.00
C LEU A 85 -7.20 2.13 -1.44
N LEU A 86 -8.27 2.83 -1.09
CA LEU A 86 -9.65 2.50 -1.50
C LEU A 86 -9.99 3.04 -2.90
N THR A 87 -9.44 4.19 -3.29
CA THR A 87 -9.65 4.81 -4.61
C THR A 87 -9.02 3.98 -5.74
#